data_AF-A0AB38DMU4-F1
#
_entry.id   AF-A0AB38DMU4-F1
#
_cell.length_a   1.000
_cell.length_b   1.000
_cell.length_c   1.000
_cell.angle_alpha   90.00
_cell.angle_beta   90.00
_cell.angle_gamma   90.00
#
_symmetry.space_group_name_H-M   'P 1'
#
loop_
_entity.id
_entity.type
_entity.pdbx_description
1 polymer ?
#
loop_
_entity_poly.entity_id
_entity_poly.type
_entity_poly.pdbx_seq_one_letter_code
_entity_poly.pdbx_strand_id
1 'polypeptide(L)'
;MSEQKPKDPKARELLDAAARITDALAFARGPRGEVLYLTDDQRVCFAFHLARTGGDIYPDKAIIKRRALPDRPGQLTGVIDWVPLDWEEDPEAPEPISAVGPVPVPPELPDFDAMTPWHTNTRIEGDWT
;
A
#
# COMPACT_ATOMS: atom_id res chain seq x y z
N MET A 1 -25.71 1.50 -16.33
CA MET A 1 -24.77 2.02 -15.33
C MET A 1 -25.60 2.44 -14.13
N SER A 2 -25.49 1.76 -13.00
CA SER A 2 -26.27 2.10 -11.80
C SER A 2 -25.81 3.44 -11.26
N GLU A 3 -26.76 4.29 -10.90
CA GLU A 3 -26.53 5.56 -10.24
C GLU A 3 -25.75 5.30 -8.94
N GLN A 4 -24.55 5.87 -8.84
CA GLN A 4 -23.67 5.66 -7.69
C GLN A 4 -24.31 6.38 -6.49
N LYS A 5 -24.86 5.61 -5.54
CA LYS A 5 -25.45 6.19 -4.32
C LYS A 5 -24.47 7.18 -3.70
N PRO A 6 -24.93 8.35 -3.22
CA PRO A 6 -24.08 9.30 -2.54
C PRO A 6 -23.38 8.59 -1.37
N LYS A 7 -22.04 8.63 -1.37
CA LYS A 7 -21.24 7.99 -0.33
C LYS A 7 -21.57 8.65 1.01
N ASP A 8 -21.95 7.87 2.00
CA ASP A 8 -22.16 8.32 3.37
C ASP A 8 -20.91 9.10 3.84
N PRO A 9 -21.04 10.38 4.27
CA PRO A 9 -19.93 11.18 4.76
C PRO A 9 -19.13 10.46 5.87
N LYS A 10 -19.81 9.69 6.73
CA LYS A 10 -19.13 8.95 7.80
C LYS A 10 -18.32 7.78 7.27
N ALA A 11 -18.85 7.08 6.26
CA ALA A 11 -18.12 6.03 5.59
C ALA A 11 -16.87 6.58 4.89
N ARG A 12 -16.96 7.79 4.30
CA ARG A 12 -15.80 8.44 3.69
C ARG A 12 -14.73 8.79 4.72
N GLU A 13 -15.11 9.43 5.82
CA GLU A 13 -14.21 9.75 6.93
C GLU A 13 -13.46 8.51 7.46
N LEU A 14 -14.20 7.41 7.68
CA LEU A 14 -13.62 6.15 8.15
C LEU A 14 -12.64 5.53 7.15
N LEU A 15 -12.97 5.54 5.86
CA LEU A 15 -12.10 5.02 4.82
C LEU A 15 -10.83 5.87 4.67
N ASP A 16 -10.95 7.20 4.79
CA ASP A 16 -9.80 8.09 4.71
C ASP A 16 -8.87 7.92 5.94
N ALA A 17 -9.43 7.71 7.14
CA ALA A 17 -8.65 7.36 8.34
C ALA A 17 -8.00 5.97 8.21
N ALA A 18 -8.73 4.97 7.70
CA ALA A 18 -8.19 3.64 7.46
C ALA A 18 -7.05 3.66 6.43
N ALA A 19 -7.13 4.48 5.38
CA ALA A 19 -6.03 4.65 4.42
C ALA A 19 -4.77 5.19 5.10
N ARG A 20 -4.89 6.26 5.92
CA ARG A 20 -3.76 6.81 6.71
C ARG A 20 -3.16 5.79 7.66
N ILE A 21 -3.99 5.00 8.34
CA ILE A 21 -3.54 3.96 9.27
C ILE A 21 -2.87 2.81 8.51
N THR A 22 -3.34 2.47 7.31
CA THR A 22 -2.71 1.43 6.46
C THR A 22 -1.27 1.80 6.12
N ASP A 23 -1.03 3.08 5.79
CA ASP A 23 0.32 3.61 5.58
C ASP A 23 1.17 3.56 6.85
N ALA A 24 0.59 3.91 8.00
CA ALA A 24 1.29 3.84 9.29
C ALA A 24 1.64 2.41 9.72
N LEU A 25 0.90 1.41 9.24
CA LEU A 25 1.19 -0.01 9.47
C LEU A 25 2.21 -0.60 8.48
N ALA A 26 2.57 0.12 7.41
CA ALA A 26 3.58 -0.32 6.45
C ALA A 26 4.94 -0.47 7.14
N PHE A 27 5.54 -1.66 7.08
CA PHE A 27 6.82 -1.96 7.74
C PHE A 27 6.87 -1.51 9.21
N ALA A 28 5.74 -1.63 9.92
CA ALA A 28 5.59 -1.15 11.28
C ALA A 28 6.71 -1.65 12.20
N ARG A 29 7.15 -0.80 13.12
CA ARG A 29 8.23 -1.13 14.06
C ARG A 29 7.65 -1.31 15.46
N GLY A 30 8.03 -2.39 16.13
CA GLY A 30 7.77 -2.55 17.54
C GLY A 30 8.62 -1.61 18.39
N PRO A 31 8.33 -1.49 19.70
CA PRO A 31 9.02 -0.57 20.60
C PRO A 31 10.51 -0.90 20.78
N ARG A 32 10.97 -2.09 20.37
CA ARG A 32 12.38 -2.51 20.41
C ARG A 32 13.06 -2.40 19.04
N GLY A 33 12.37 -1.87 18.03
CA GLY A 33 12.89 -1.71 16.68
C GLY A 33 12.81 -2.97 15.83
N GLU A 34 12.02 -3.97 16.22
CA GLU A 34 11.71 -5.12 15.36
C GLU A 34 10.75 -4.71 14.23
N VAL A 35 10.95 -5.21 13.01
CA VAL A 35 9.94 -5.06 11.95
C VAL A 35 8.81 -6.04 12.22
N LEU A 36 7.58 -5.53 12.28
CA LEU A 36 6.37 -6.34 12.29
C LEU A 36 5.98 -6.61 10.85
N TYR A 37 6.09 -7.88 10.44
CA TYR A 37 5.67 -8.29 9.11
C TYR A 37 4.15 -8.46 9.08
N LEU A 38 3.47 -7.47 8.51
CA LEU A 38 2.03 -7.49 8.24
C LEU A 38 1.82 -7.52 6.73
N THR A 39 1.10 -8.51 6.23
CA THR A 39 0.73 -8.55 4.81
C THR A 39 -0.23 -7.39 4.49
N ASP A 40 -0.32 -7.02 3.22
CA ASP A 40 -1.17 -5.90 2.77
C ASP A 40 -2.64 -6.08 3.20
N ASP A 41 -3.17 -7.29 3.02
CA ASP A 41 -4.53 -7.63 3.46
C ASP A 41 -4.72 -7.49 4.97
N GLN A 42 -3.72 -7.88 5.77
CA GLN A 42 -3.75 -7.73 7.22
C GLN A 42 -3.75 -6.25 7.62
N ARG A 43 -2.89 -5.44 6.98
CA ARG A 43 -2.80 -3.99 7.25
C ARG A 43 -4.14 -3.30 7.00
N VAL A 44 -4.79 -3.59 5.86
CA VAL A 44 -6.10 -3.04 5.52
C VAL A 44 -7.17 -3.46 6.53
N CYS A 45 -7.20 -4.75 6.90
CA CYS A 45 -8.15 -5.25 7.91
C CYS A 45 -7.97 -4.56 9.26
N PHE A 46 -6.73 -4.47 9.76
CA PHE A 46 -6.45 -3.81 11.04
C PHE A 46 -6.77 -2.32 10.99
N ALA A 47 -6.37 -1.63 9.92
CA ALA A 47 -6.62 -0.20 9.75
C ALA A 47 -8.12 0.14 9.77
N PHE A 48 -8.95 -0.67 9.11
CA PHE A 48 -10.40 -0.50 9.13
C PHE A 48 -10.97 -0.58 10.55
N HIS A 49 -10.55 -1.57 11.33
CA HIS A 49 -11.01 -1.72 12.71
C HIS A 49 -10.48 -0.62 13.64
N LEU A 50 -9.23 -0.20 13.47
CA LEU A 50 -8.63 0.90 14.24
C LEU A 50 -9.35 2.24 13.95
N ALA A 51 -9.64 2.54 12.68
CA ALA A 51 -10.43 3.71 12.30
C ALA A 51 -11.83 3.66 12.93
N ARG A 52 -12.49 2.49 12.93
CA ARG A 52 -13.79 2.30 13.59
C ARG A 52 -13.75 2.57 15.10
N THR A 53 -12.62 2.33 15.76
CA THR A 53 -12.46 2.68 17.19
C THR A 53 -12.23 4.17 17.45
N GLY A 54 -12.24 5.00 16.40
CA GLY A 54 -11.92 6.42 16.47
C GLY A 54 -10.42 6.72 16.38
N GLY A 55 -9.60 5.74 16.00
CA GLY A 55 -8.17 5.93 15.76
C GLY A 55 -7.91 6.72 14.48
N ASP A 56 -6.86 7.54 14.51
CA ASP A 56 -6.32 8.26 13.36
C ASP A 56 -4.82 8.53 13.59
N ILE A 57 -4.16 9.12 12.60
CA ILE A 57 -2.78 9.58 12.68
C ILE A 57 -2.75 11.04 13.13
N TYR A 58 -2.04 11.30 14.23
CA TYR A 58 -1.88 12.62 14.83
C TYR A 58 -0.41 13.05 14.77
N PRO A 59 -0.01 13.87 13.77
CA PRO A 59 1.39 14.22 13.54
C PRO A 59 2.08 14.90 14.74
N ASP A 60 1.31 15.67 15.52
CA ASP A 60 1.77 16.36 16.73
C ASP A 60 2.15 15.41 17.88
N LYS A 61 1.71 14.15 17.82
CA LYS A 61 2.01 13.10 18.80
C LYS A 61 3.02 12.08 18.29
N ALA A 62 3.45 12.20 17.04
CA ALA A 62 4.40 11.27 16.44
C ALA A 62 5.79 11.43 17.07
N ILE A 63 6.52 10.33 17.16
CA ILE A 63 7.95 10.31 17.56
C ILE A 63 8.85 9.78 16.44
N ILE A 64 8.23 9.31 15.35
CA ILE A 64 8.87 8.78 14.16
C ILE A 64 8.15 9.32 12.92
N LYS A 65 8.87 9.43 11.82
CA LYS A 65 8.36 9.78 10.49
C LYS A 65 8.72 8.70 9.48
N ARG A 66 7.95 8.70 8.40
CA ARG A 66 8.14 7.83 7.25
C ARG A 66 9.28 8.37 6.39
N ARG A 67 10.21 7.51 5.99
CA ARG A 67 11.27 7.81 5.02
C ARG A 67 11.25 6.76 3.90
N ALA A 68 11.18 7.19 2.65
CA ALA A 68 11.34 6.24 1.55
C ALA A 68 12.80 5.82 1.41
N LEU A 69 13.02 4.56 1.03
CA LEU A 69 14.35 4.10 0.69
C LEU A 69 14.50 4.05 -0.84
N PRO A 70 15.64 4.50 -1.40
CA PRO A 70 15.92 4.33 -2.82
C PRO A 70 15.83 2.86 -3.24
N ASP A 71 15.25 2.61 -4.41
CA ASP A 71 15.19 1.28 -4.98
C ASP A 71 16.60 0.76 -5.26
N ARG A 72 16.92 -0.42 -4.75
CA ARG A 72 18.21 -1.09 -4.91
C ARG A 72 18.00 -2.54 -5.33
N PRO A 73 18.91 -3.15 -6.12
CA PRO A 73 18.83 -4.57 -6.43
C PRO A 73 18.72 -5.43 -5.17
N GLY A 74 17.72 -6.30 -5.12
CA GLY A 74 17.44 -7.16 -3.96
C GLY A 74 16.51 -6.53 -2.91
N GLN A 75 16.06 -5.30 -3.10
CA GLN A 75 15.05 -4.65 -2.28
C GLN A 75 13.69 -4.65 -3.00
N LEU A 76 12.60 -4.82 -2.26
CA LEU A 76 11.26 -4.61 -2.82
C LEU A 76 11.07 -3.13 -3.16
N THR A 77 10.40 -2.84 -4.27
CA THR A 77 10.07 -1.47 -4.66
C THR A 77 9.16 -0.81 -3.64
N GLY A 78 9.40 0.47 -3.35
CA GLY A 78 8.54 1.25 -2.45
C GLY A 78 8.69 0.91 -0.97
N VAL A 79 9.77 0.22 -0.59
CA VAL A 79 10.11 -0.01 0.83
C VAL A 79 10.36 1.32 1.52
N ILE A 80 9.87 1.40 2.75
CA ILE A 80 10.04 2.56 3.62
C ILE A 80 10.73 2.15 4.91
N ASP A 81 11.26 3.16 5.58
CA ASP A 81 11.81 3.08 6.92
C ASP A 81 11.07 4.05 7.85
N TRP A 82 11.17 3.77 9.15
CA TRP A 82 10.63 4.61 10.21
C TRP A 82 11.76 5.19 11.04
N VAL A 83 11.91 6.50 10.96
CA VAL A 83 13.04 7.24 11.51
C VAL A 83 12.59 8.23 12.57
N PRO A 84 13.39 8.51 13.62
CA PRO A 84 13.18 9.68 14.48
C PRO A 84 12.83 10.96 13.71
N LEU A 85 11.95 11.79 14.29
CA LEU A 85 11.49 13.02 13.64
C LEU A 85 12.62 14.00 13.27
N ASP A 86 13.64 14.05 14.12
CA ASP A 86 14.81 14.92 14.01
C ASP A 86 15.90 14.38 13.06
N TRP A 87 15.73 13.18 12.50
CA TRP A 87 16.66 12.66 11.51
C TRP A 87 16.64 13.52 10.25
N GLU A 88 17.83 13.88 9.74
CA GLU A 88 18.02 14.58 8.46
C GLU A 88 17.19 14.00 7.31
N GLU A 89 16.58 14.90 6.54
CA GLU A 89 15.91 14.54 5.29
C GLU A 89 16.95 14.24 4.22
N ASP A 90 16.75 13.16 3.48
CA ASP A 90 17.57 12.84 2.31
C ASP A 90 16.90 13.47 1.07
N PRO A 91 17.53 14.47 0.43
CA PRO A 91 16.93 15.16 -0.72
C PRO A 91 16.79 14.25 -1.94
N GLU A 92 17.52 13.13 -1.99
CA GLU A 92 17.48 12.15 -3.08
C GLU A 92 16.52 11.00 -2.77
N ALA A 93 15.85 10.99 -1.60
CA ALA A 93 14.87 9.98 -1.28
C ALA A 93 13.65 10.08 -2.21
N PRO A 94 13.15 8.95 -2.74
CA PRO A 94 11.94 8.96 -3.56
C PRO A 94 10.70 9.33 -2.73
N GLU A 95 9.60 9.70 -3.38
CA GLU A 95 8.33 9.86 -2.66
C GLU A 95 7.81 8.50 -2.14
N PRO A 96 7.42 8.39 -0.86
CA PRO A 96 6.86 7.15 -0.33
C PRO A 96 5.52 6.79 -0.96
N ILE A 97 5.34 5.54 -1.39
CA ILE A 97 4.05 5.05 -1.93
C ILE A 97 2.97 5.11 -0.85
N SER A 98 1.90 5.86 -1.08
CA SER A 98 0.84 6.11 -0.09
C SER A 98 -0.46 5.42 -0.50
N ALA A 99 -1.15 4.81 0.47
CA ALA A 99 -2.53 4.34 0.34
C ALA A 99 -3.52 5.52 0.31
N VAL A 100 -3.07 6.71 0.73
CA VAL A 100 -3.78 7.99 0.53
C VAL A 100 -3.36 8.62 -0.78
N GLY A 101 -4.33 8.99 -1.62
CA GLY A 101 -4.10 9.75 -2.85
C GLY A 101 -4.97 9.28 -4.00
N PRO A 102 -4.91 9.95 -5.17
CA PRO A 102 -5.48 9.41 -6.39
C PRO A 102 -4.76 8.11 -6.76
N VAL A 103 -5.52 7.09 -7.18
CA VAL A 103 -4.92 5.87 -7.73
C VAL A 103 -4.11 6.29 -8.96
N PRO A 104 -2.80 6.00 -9.02
CA PRO A 104 -2.00 6.31 -10.20
C PRO A 104 -2.63 5.61 -11.40
N VAL A 105 -2.84 6.34 -12.49
CA VAL A 105 -3.25 5.71 -13.75
C VAL A 105 -2.04 4.90 -14.21
N PRO A 106 -2.15 3.56 -14.34
CA PRO A 106 -1.06 2.79 -14.91
C PRO A 106 -0.68 3.39 -16.26
N PRO A 107 0.62 3.50 -16.60
CA PRO A 107 0.98 3.86 -17.96
C PRO A 107 0.26 2.91 -18.92
N GLU A 108 -0.14 3.39 -20.08
CA GLU A 108 -0.66 2.51 -21.13
C GLU A 108 0.45 1.50 -21.46
N LEU A 109 0.31 0.31 -20.88
CA LEU A 109 1.17 -0.79 -21.19
C LEU A 109 0.80 -1.24 -22.60
N PRO A 110 1.79 -1.55 -23.45
CA PRO A 110 1.48 -2.12 -24.73
C PRO A 110 0.74 -3.45 -24.52
N ASP A 111 -0.11 -3.82 -25.47
CA ASP A 111 -0.90 -5.04 -25.39
C ASP A 111 0.03 -6.27 -25.32
N PHE A 112 0.31 -6.73 -24.10
CA PHE A 112 1.20 -7.86 -23.86
C PHE A 112 0.63 -9.17 -24.42
N ASP A 113 -0.70 -9.27 -24.56
CA ASP A 113 -1.36 -10.43 -25.17
C ASP A 113 -1.13 -10.43 -26.69
N ALA A 114 -1.12 -9.25 -27.33
CA ALA A 114 -0.73 -9.12 -28.74
C ALA A 114 0.78 -9.26 -28.96
N MET A 115 1.60 -8.86 -27.98
CA MET A 115 3.06 -8.88 -28.09
C MET A 115 3.68 -10.23 -27.79
N THR A 116 2.97 -11.13 -27.10
CA THR A 116 3.57 -12.38 -26.63
C THR A 116 2.73 -13.62 -26.96
N PRO A 117 3.21 -14.51 -27.85
CA PRO A 117 2.45 -15.68 -28.30
C PRO A 117 2.40 -16.84 -27.29
N TRP A 118 2.68 -16.61 -26.00
CA TRP A 118 2.76 -17.68 -24.99
C TRP A 118 1.42 -18.14 -24.42
N HIS A 119 0.29 -17.67 -24.96
CA HIS A 119 -0.95 -18.45 -24.90
C HIS A 119 -0.83 -19.67 -25.83
N THR A 120 0.07 -20.60 -25.52
CA THR A 120 -0.11 -21.99 -25.92
C THR A 120 -1.37 -22.46 -25.21
N ASN A 121 -2.50 -22.41 -25.93
CA ASN A 121 -3.71 -23.13 -25.56
C ASN A 121 -3.30 -24.59 -25.38
N THR A 122 -3.10 -25.01 -24.14
CA THR A 122 -2.70 -26.37 -23.82
C THR A 122 -3.91 -27.23 -24.12
N ARG A 123 -3.94 -27.79 -25.33
CA ARG A 123 -4.97 -28.71 -25.78
C ARG A 123 -4.57 -30.09 -25.31
N ILE A 124 -5.13 -30.50 -24.17
CA ILE A 124 -4.95 -31.86 -23.66
C ILE A 124 -5.87 -32.76 -24.50
N GLU A 125 -5.29 -33.47 -25.47
CA GLU A 125 -5.97 -34.55 -26.17
C GLU A 125 -5.54 -35.88 -25.54
N GLY A 126 -6.52 -36.73 -25.22
CA GLY A 126 -6.32 -38.06 -24.69
C GLY A 126 -7.40 -39.00 -25.22
N ASP A 127 -7.02 -40.23 -25.54
CA ASP A 127 -7.93 -41.32 -25.88
C ASP A 127 -8.54 -41.90 -24.60
N TRP A 128 -9.60 -41.26 -24.12
CA TRP A 128 -10.42 -41.81 -23.04
C TRP A 128 -11.21 -43.00 -23.57
N THR A 129 -10.56 -44.15 -23.66
CA THR A 129 -11.18 -45.49 -23.78
C THR A 129 -11.37 -46.12 -22.41
#